data_AF-A0A2P2IM41-F1
#
_entry.id   AF-A0A2P2IM41-F1
#
_cell.length_a   1.000
_cell.length_b   1.000
_cell.length_c   1.000
_cell.angle_alpha   90.00
_cell.angle_beta   90.00
_cell.angle_gamma   90.00
#
_symmetry.space_group_name_H-M   'P 1'
#
loop_
_entity.id
_entity.type
_entity.pdbx_description
1 polymer ?
#
loop_
_entity_poly.entity_id
_entity_poly.type
_entity_poly.pdbx_seq_one_letter_code
_entity_poly.pdbx_strand_id
1 'polypeptide(L)'
;MYTKEEAEGKRLKNPFDTITEGIGINRLTENFMMAKLDGAFRGTDKEAVEMSRYLLKNDGLFLGSSSAMNCVGAVKVAELIGPAHTIITILCDSGMRHLSKFYDSEYLSQHGLTPTATGLEFLGIK
;
A
#
# COMPACT_ATOMS: atom_id res chain seq x y z
N MET A 1 8.53 -13.50 -26.25
CA MET A 1 7.77 -12.81 -27.32
C MET A 1 6.34 -12.73 -26.82
N TYR A 2 5.87 -11.50 -26.58
CA TYR A 2 4.72 -11.09 -25.77
C TYR A 2 3.45 -11.97 -25.88
N THR A 3 2.77 -12.18 -24.74
CA THR A 3 1.47 -12.90 -24.74
C THR A 3 0.38 -12.06 -25.39
N LYS A 4 -0.77 -12.65 -25.76
CA LYS A 4 -1.85 -11.92 -26.47
C LYS A 4 -2.38 -10.74 -25.65
N GLU A 5 -2.25 -10.77 -24.32
CA GLU A 5 -2.62 -9.70 -23.40
C GLU A 5 -1.64 -8.50 -23.43
N GLU A 6 -0.46 -8.68 -24.02
CA GLU A 6 0.62 -7.68 -24.08
C GLU A 6 0.74 -7.00 -25.46
N ALA A 7 -0.25 -7.20 -26.34
CA ALA A 7 -0.28 -6.57 -27.67
C ALA A 7 -0.31 -5.03 -27.59
N GLU A 8 0.51 -4.39 -28.41
CA GLU A 8 0.65 -2.93 -28.49
C GLU A 8 -0.70 -2.26 -28.82
N GLY A 9 -1.08 -1.23 -28.05
CA GLY A 9 -2.36 -0.52 -28.20
C GLY A 9 -3.56 -1.07 -27.41
N LYS A 10 -3.47 -2.30 -26.85
CA LYS A 10 -4.50 -2.86 -25.94
C LYS A 10 -4.03 -3.02 -24.50
N ARG A 11 -2.73 -2.81 -24.24
CA ARG A 11 -2.16 -2.89 -22.89
C ARG A 11 -2.74 -1.76 -22.03
N LEU A 12 -3.55 -2.11 -21.04
CA LEU A 12 -3.94 -1.17 -19.98
C LEU A 12 -2.66 -0.58 -19.37
N LYS A 13 -2.61 0.74 -19.25
CA LYS A 13 -1.42 1.43 -18.68
C LYS A 13 -1.13 0.93 -17.25
N ASN A 14 -2.20 0.59 -16.52
CA ASN A 14 -2.20 -0.20 -15.29
C ASN A 14 -3.09 -1.43 -15.49
N PRO A 15 -2.53 -2.64 -15.63
CA PRO A 15 -3.32 -3.88 -15.72
C PRO A 15 -4.03 -4.23 -14.40
N PHE A 16 -3.69 -3.55 -13.31
CA PHE A 16 -4.19 -3.79 -11.96
C PHE A 16 -4.99 -2.59 -11.48
N ASP A 17 -6.10 -2.89 -10.81
CA ASP A 17 -7.07 -1.93 -10.30
C ASP A 17 -6.62 -1.39 -8.93
N THR A 18 -5.38 -0.89 -8.86
CA THR A 18 -4.82 -0.29 -7.64
C THR A 18 -4.26 1.11 -7.88
N ILE A 19 -4.50 2.00 -6.92
CA ILE A 19 -3.93 3.34 -6.87
C ILE A 19 -2.56 3.39 -6.16
N THR A 20 -2.13 2.27 -5.57
CA THR A 20 -0.81 2.17 -4.92
C THR A 20 0.30 2.12 -5.96
N GLU A 21 1.41 2.81 -5.69
CA GLU A 21 2.49 2.98 -6.64
C GLU A 21 3.81 2.43 -6.05
N GLY A 22 4.64 1.83 -6.91
CA GLY A 22 5.97 1.33 -6.54
C GLY A 22 6.01 -0.06 -5.89
N ILE A 23 4.86 -0.68 -5.63
CA ILE A 23 4.74 -2.04 -5.08
C ILE A 23 3.82 -2.90 -5.95
N GLY A 24 3.99 -4.22 -5.86
CA GLY A 24 3.32 -5.19 -6.73
C GLY A 24 4.18 -5.52 -7.94
N ILE A 25 4.52 -6.80 -8.08
CA ILE A 25 5.35 -7.30 -9.19
C ILE A 25 4.56 -8.34 -9.97
N ASN A 26 4.50 -8.18 -11.29
CA ASN A 26 3.70 -9.06 -12.16
C ASN A 26 4.49 -10.28 -12.65
N ARG A 27 5.75 -10.37 -12.25
CA ARG A 27 6.68 -11.44 -12.61
C ARG A 27 7.64 -11.67 -11.45
N LEU A 28 8.09 -12.89 -11.27
CA LEU A 28 9.20 -13.17 -10.35
C LEU A 28 10.51 -12.76 -11.02
N THR A 29 11.25 -11.86 -10.38
CA THR A 29 12.60 -11.47 -10.82
C THR A 29 13.65 -12.29 -10.09
N GLU A 30 14.81 -12.48 -10.73
CA GLU A 30 15.91 -13.27 -10.14
C GLU A 30 16.34 -12.74 -8.77
N ASN A 31 16.38 -11.42 -8.59
CA ASN A 31 16.71 -10.83 -7.30
C ASN A 31 15.64 -11.10 -6.22
N PHE A 32 14.36 -11.16 -6.60
CA PHE A 32 13.28 -11.48 -5.68
C PHE A 32 13.30 -12.96 -5.28
N MET A 33 13.69 -13.86 -6.18
CA MET A 33 13.86 -15.29 -5.90
C MET A 33 14.92 -15.57 -4.82
N MET A 34 15.84 -14.64 -4.57
CA MET A 34 16.83 -14.75 -3.49
C MET A 34 16.30 -14.28 -2.13
N ALA A 35 15.11 -13.68 -2.08
CA ALA A 35 14.54 -13.17 -0.84
C ALA A 35 14.18 -14.32 0.11
N LYS A 36 14.58 -14.20 1.38
CA LYS A 36 14.15 -15.09 2.45
C LYS A 36 12.90 -14.50 3.08
N LEU A 37 11.74 -15.10 2.76
CA LEU A 37 10.43 -14.62 3.16
C LEU A 37 9.72 -15.67 4.00
N ASP A 38 9.25 -15.29 5.19
CA ASP A 38 8.46 -16.16 6.06
C ASP A 38 6.96 -16.10 5.75
N GLY A 39 6.52 -15.06 5.05
CA GLY A 39 5.12 -14.85 4.68
C GLY A 39 4.88 -13.50 4.01
N ALA A 40 3.61 -13.18 3.79
CA ALA A 40 3.18 -11.90 3.25
C ALA A 40 1.78 -11.54 3.75
N PHE A 41 1.52 -10.24 3.90
CA PHE A 41 0.19 -9.71 4.14
C PHE A 41 -0.36 -9.08 2.87
N ARG A 42 -1.65 -9.27 2.64
CA ARG A 42 -2.39 -8.53 1.61
C ARG A 42 -3.09 -7.34 2.24
N GLY A 43 -3.01 -6.19 1.58
CA GLY A 43 -3.76 -5.00 1.93
C GLY A 43 -4.54 -4.45 0.74
N THR A 44 -5.51 -3.60 1.04
CA THR A 44 -6.36 -2.91 0.07
C THR A 44 -5.94 -1.45 -0.07
N ASP A 45 -6.29 -0.83 -1.21
CA ASP A 45 -6.06 0.60 -1.43
C ASP A 45 -6.67 1.46 -0.33
N LYS A 46 -7.86 1.08 0.14
CA LYS A 46 -8.56 1.74 1.23
C LYS A 46 -7.74 1.72 2.52
N GLU A 47 -7.19 0.57 2.89
CA GLU A 47 -6.31 0.45 4.06
C GLU A 47 -5.07 1.33 3.93
N ALA A 48 -4.45 1.39 2.75
CA ALA A 48 -3.29 2.26 2.52
C ALA A 48 -3.65 3.75 2.66
N VAL A 49 -4.76 4.17 2.05
CA VAL A 49 -5.24 5.56 2.15
C VAL A 49 -5.54 5.92 3.60
N GLU A 50 -6.33 5.11 4.30
CA GLU A 50 -6.68 5.37 5.71
C GLU A 50 -5.44 5.40 6.60
N MET A 51 -4.52 4.44 6.45
CA MET A 51 -3.27 4.41 7.19
C MET A 51 -2.43 5.68 6.96
N SER A 52 -2.31 6.14 5.72
CA SER A 52 -1.56 7.37 5.42
C SER A 52 -2.17 8.62 6.08
N ARG A 53 -3.51 8.69 6.21
CA ARG A 53 -4.19 9.80 6.88
C ARG A 53 -4.07 9.68 8.39
N TYR A 54 -4.16 8.47 8.92
CA TYR A 54 -3.95 8.19 10.33
C TYR A 54 -2.55 8.62 10.77
N LEU A 55 -1.50 8.16 10.08
CA LEU A 55 -0.11 8.48 10.42
C LEU A 55 0.20 9.97 10.23
N LEU A 56 -0.34 10.60 9.20
CA LEU A 56 -0.16 12.05 9.01
C LEU A 56 -0.79 12.84 10.16
N LYS A 57 -1.98 12.45 10.60
CA LYS A 57 -2.72 13.14 11.67
C LYS A 57 -2.14 12.90 13.05
N ASN A 58 -1.77 11.65 13.37
CA ASN A 58 -1.37 11.26 14.73
C ASN A 58 0.14 11.36 14.96
N ASP A 59 0.94 11.06 13.94
CA ASP A 59 2.41 11.00 14.04
C ASP A 59 3.13 12.09 13.24
N GLY A 60 2.41 12.86 12.41
CA GLY A 60 3.00 13.88 11.54
C GLY A 60 3.75 13.30 10.34
N LEU A 61 3.56 12.02 10.01
CA LEU A 61 4.28 11.34 8.94
C LEU A 61 3.56 11.50 7.60
N PHE A 62 4.17 12.25 6.68
CA PHE A 62 3.67 12.47 5.32
C PHE A 62 4.28 11.46 4.33
N LEU A 63 3.60 10.33 4.13
CA LEU A 63 4.16 9.12 3.52
C LEU A 63 3.54 8.78 2.17
N GLY A 64 4.31 8.18 1.26
CA GLY A 64 3.78 7.64 0.02
C GLY A 64 2.94 6.37 0.22
N SER A 65 2.27 5.94 -0.86
CA SER A 65 1.33 4.81 -0.83
C SER A 65 1.98 3.48 -0.40
N SER A 66 3.18 3.19 -0.89
CA SER A 66 3.94 1.99 -0.51
C SER A 66 4.31 1.96 0.97
N SER A 67 4.76 3.09 1.50
CA SER A 67 5.10 3.27 2.92
C SER A 67 3.87 3.08 3.82
N ALA A 68 2.72 3.63 3.43
CA ALA A 68 1.47 3.42 4.15
C ALA A 68 1.06 1.93 4.17
N MET A 69 1.22 1.23 3.03
CA MET A 69 0.96 -0.22 2.96
C MET A 69 1.91 -1.04 3.84
N ASN A 70 3.18 -0.63 3.92
CA ASN A 70 4.14 -1.24 4.84
C ASN A 70 3.73 -1.10 6.32
N CYS A 71 3.15 0.05 6.70
CA CYS A 71 2.59 0.25 8.04
C CYS A 71 1.34 -0.61 8.28
N VAL A 72 0.45 -0.77 7.28
CA VAL A 72 -0.67 -1.73 7.36
C VAL A 72 -0.17 -3.14 7.64
N GLY A 73 0.86 -3.60 6.91
CA GLY A 73 1.49 -4.90 7.14
C GLY A 73 2.12 -5.02 8.53
N ALA A 74 2.78 -3.96 9.01
CA ALA A 74 3.38 -3.93 10.34
C ALA A 74 2.33 -4.09 11.45
N VAL A 75 1.19 -3.41 11.36
CA VAL A 75 0.10 -3.58 12.34
C VAL A 75 -0.48 -4.99 12.27
N LYS A 76 -0.72 -5.53 11.07
CA LYS A 76 -1.21 -6.92 10.91
C LYS A 76 -0.26 -7.97 11.49
N VAL A 77 1.06 -7.77 11.37
CA VAL A 77 2.03 -8.69 11.99
C VAL A 77 2.08 -8.51 13.51
N ALA A 78 1.93 -7.29 14.02
CA ALA A 78 1.86 -7.01 15.46
C ALA A 78 0.69 -7.76 16.12
N GLU A 79 -0.48 -7.72 15.49
CA GLU A 79 -1.66 -8.48 15.91
C GLU A 79 -1.41 -9.99 15.92
N LEU A 80 -0.69 -10.50 14.90
CA LEU A 80 -0.41 -11.92 14.78
C LEU A 80 0.57 -12.44 15.84
N ILE A 81 1.65 -11.69 16.12
CA ILE A 81 2.73 -12.15 17.00
C ILE A 81 2.54 -11.75 18.47
N GLY A 82 1.64 -10.81 18.74
CA GLY A 82 1.32 -10.36 20.09
C GLY A 82 2.39 -9.45 20.72
N PRO A 83 2.18 -9.04 21.99
CA PRO A 83 3.02 -8.07 22.67
C PRO A 83 4.46 -8.58 22.91
N ALA A 84 5.34 -7.68 23.37
CA ALA A 84 6.75 -7.93 23.66
C ALA A 84 7.66 -8.24 22.44
N HIS A 85 7.20 -7.92 21.23
CA HIS A 85 7.99 -7.97 20.01
C HIS A 85 8.31 -6.55 19.49
N THR A 86 9.45 -6.42 18.79
CA THR A 86 9.80 -5.19 18.08
C THR A 86 9.67 -5.43 16.59
N ILE A 87 8.87 -4.59 15.92
CA ILE A 87 8.64 -4.64 14.48
C ILE A 87 9.34 -3.46 13.83
N ILE A 88 10.10 -3.73 12.78
CA ILE A 88 10.78 -2.73 11.97
C ILE A 88 10.13 -2.73 10.60
N THR A 89 9.85 -1.54 10.07
CA THR A 89 9.32 -1.35 8.73
C THR A 89 10.05 -0.24 7.99
N ILE A 90 9.97 -0.23 6.66
CA ILE A 90 10.65 0.73 5.81
C ILE A 90 9.64 1.71 5.23
N LEU A 91 9.93 3.01 5.35
CA LEU A 91 9.17 4.08 4.72
C LEU A 91 9.92 4.50 3.45
N CYS A 92 9.46 4.01 2.30
CA CYS A 92 10.17 4.07 1.02
C CYS A 92 10.24 5.49 0.44
N ASP A 93 9.20 6.30 0.65
CA ASP A 93 9.09 7.65 0.09
C ASP A 93 8.06 8.54 0.81
N SER A 94 8.12 9.84 0.51
CA SER A 94 7.19 10.84 1.07
C SER A 94 5.92 10.99 0.24
N GLY A 95 4.87 11.51 0.87
CA GLY A 95 3.59 11.80 0.22
C GLY A 95 3.68 12.84 -0.89
N MET A 96 4.79 13.61 -0.96
CA MET A 96 5.01 14.65 -1.98
C MET A 96 4.98 14.09 -3.40
N ARG A 97 5.40 12.83 -3.58
CA ARG A 97 5.39 12.17 -4.90
C ARG A 97 3.99 11.73 -5.34
N HIS A 98 3.01 11.75 -4.44
CA HIS A 98 1.69 11.16 -4.66
C HIS A 98 0.54 12.19 -4.59
N LEU A 99 0.86 13.48 -4.75
CA LEU A 99 -0.08 14.59 -4.59
C LEU A 99 -1.26 14.56 -5.57
N SER A 100 -1.07 14.07 -6.79
CA SER A 100 -2.10 14.10 -7.85
C SER A 100 -3.03 12.88 -7.87
N LYS A 101 -2.81 11.90 -6.97
CA LYS A 101 -3.63 10.69 -6.88
C LYS A 101 -3.88 10.30 -5.43
N PHE A 102 -2.90 9.68 -4.77
CA PHE A 102 -3.05 9.12 -3.42
C PHE A 102 -3.36 10.18 -2.35
N TYR A 103 -2.96 11.43 -2.58
CA TYR A 103 -3.30 12.59 -1.74
C TYR A 103 -4.34 13.54 -2.33
N ASP A 104 -4.86 13.23 -3.51
CA ASP A 104 -5.87 14.05 -4.16
C ASP A 104 -7.28 13.61 -3.75
N SER A 105 -8.02 14.49 -3.10
CA SER A 105 -9.36 14.17 -2.57
C SER A 105 -10.38 13.88 -3.68
N GLU A 106 -10.28 14.56 -4.83
CA GLU A 106 -11.20 14.37 -5.94
C GLU A 106 -10.96 13.01 -6.60
N TYR A 107 -9.70 12.67 -6.84
CA TYR A 107 -9.27 11.38 -7.36
C TYR A 107 -9.74 10.24 -6.45
N LEU A 108 -9.51 10.34 -5.14
CA LEU A 108 -9.96 9.32 -4.18
C LEU A 108 -11.49 9.15 -4.18
N SER A 109 -12.24 10.25 -4.27
CA SER A 109 -13.71 10.22 -4.33
C SER A 109 -14.21 9.49 -5.58
N GLN A 110 -13.63 9.77 -6.74
CA GLN A 110 -13.97 9.11 -8.01
C GLN A 110 -13.73 7.60 -7.98
N HIS A 111 -12.80 7.12 -7.13
CA HIS A 111 -12.46 5.70 -6.99
C HIS A 111 -13.11 5.06 -5.75
N GLY A 112 -13.98 5.77 -5.01
CA GLY A 112 -14.64 5.25 -3.82
C GLY A 112 -13.70 5.04 -2.62
N LEU A 113 -12.57 5.76 -2.58
CA LEU A 113 -11.50 5.61 -1.59
C LEU A 113 -11.42 6.77 -0.60
N THR A 114 -12.40 7.67 -0.57
CA THR A 114 -12.44 8.81 0.37
C THR A 114 -12.22 8.34 1.81
N PRO A 115 -11.17 8.81 2.51
CA PRO A 115 -10.87 8.38 3.88
C PRO A 115 -11.97 8.84 4.85
N THR A 116 -12.36 7.94 5.75
CA THR A 116 -13.46 8.12 6.70
C THR A 116 -13.09 7.69 8.12
N ALA A 117 -12.01 6.93 8.29
CA ALA A 117 -11.63 6.43 9.60
C ALA A 117 -11.07 7.53 10.50
N THR A 118 -11.35 7.40 11.79
CA THR A 118 -10.88 8.29 12.86
C THR A 118 -9.73 7.69 13.65
N GLY A 119 -9.68 6.36 13.75
CA GLY A 119 -8.63 5.55 14.36
C GLY A 119 -8.19 4.41 13.44
N LEU A 120 -7.87 3.25 14.03
CA LEU A 120 -7.41 2.05 13.32
C LEU A 120 -8.52 1.06 12.96
N GLU A 121 -9.80 1.45 13.10
CA GLU A 121 -10.97 0.60 12.82
C GLU A 121 -11.00 0.07 11.38
N PHE A 122 -10.36 0.76 10.43
CA PHE A 122 -10.25 0.34 9.04
C PHE A 122 -9.44 -0.95 8.83
N LEU A 123 -8.66 -1.37 9.84
CA LEU A 123 -7.91 -2.63 9.81
C LEU A 123 -8.73 -3.82 10.34
N GLY A 124 -9.94 -3.59 10.85
CA GLY A 124 -10.78 -4.66 11.44
C GLY A 124 -10.18 -5.27 12.72
N ILE A 125 -9.25 -4.56 13.35
CA ILE A 125 -8.60 -4.96 14.61
C ILE A 125 -9.54 -4.63 15.76
N LYS A 126 -9.67 -5.56 16.72
CA LYS A 126 -10.57 -5.44 17.89
C LYS A 126 -9.84 -4.90 19.10
#